data_AF-A0A919SJP1-F1
#
_entry.id   AF-A0A919SJP1-F1
#
_cell.length_a   1.000
_cell.length_b   1.000
_cell.length_c   1.000
_cell.angle_alpha   90.00
_cell.angle_beta   90.00
_cell.angle_gamma   90.00
#
_symmetry.space_group_name_H-M   'P 1'
#
loop_
_entity.id
_entity.type
_entity.pdbx_description
1 polymer ?
#
loop_
_entity_poly.entity_id
_entity_poly.type
_entity_poly.pdbx_seq_one_letter_code
_entity_poly.pdbx_strand_id
1 'polypeptide(L)'
;MTIRDVARRCGLSEPTLRYYEDIGLIGPIGRDASGHRQYDTADLDLIGALSCLRATGVSIGDMRTYKANLANREETAAEQRDLLLRHAERIEAEIVAQHARIGYLRAKAAVWDARDHADGVAEAEAWQAVKEAAQHLGFH
;
A
#
# COMPACT_ATOMS: atom_id res chain seq x y z
N MET A 1 23.97 -3.66 -8.29
CA MET A 1 22.95 -4.71 -8.51
C MET A 1 22.25 -4.48 -9.85
N THR A 2 21.78 -5.52 -10.56
CA THR A 2 21.09 -5.34 -11.86
C THR A 2 19.65 -4.86 -11.68
N ILE A 3 19.04 -4.25 -12.70
CA ILE A 3 17.62 -3.84 -12.65
C ILE A 3 16.67 -5.02 -12.36
N ARG A 4 16.97 -6.20 -12.90
CA ARG A 4 16.18 -7.42 -12.69
C ARG A 4 16.22 -7.87 -11.23
N ASP A 5 17.39 -7.80 -10.61
CA ASP A 5 17.55 -8.14 -9.20
C ASP A 5 16.85 -7.14 -8.29
N VAL A 6 16.93 -5.84 -8.60
CA VAL A 6 16.20 -4.79 -7.89
C VAL A 6 14.70 -5.01 -7.97
N ALA A 7 14.18 -5.21 -9.18
CA ALA A 7 12.75 -5.45 -9.41
C ALA A 7 12.23 -6.62 -8.56
N ARG A 8 12.97 -7.74 -8.55
CA ARG A 8 12.62 -8.91 -7.72
C ARG A 8 12.67 -8.60 -6.22
N ARG A 9 13.65 -7.81 -5.77
CA ARG A 9 13.83 -7.50 -4.35
C ARG A 9 12.79 -6.51 -3.81
N CYS A 10 12.45 -5.47 -4.58
CA CYS A 10 11.55 -4.42 -4.12
C CYS A 10 10.08 -4.62 -4.56
N GLY A 11 9.80 -5.61 -5.41
CA GLY A 11 8.44 -5.89 -5.90
C GLY A 11 7.95 -4.89 -6.98
N LEU A 12 8.80 -3.98 -7.44
CA LEU A 12 8.51 -3.09 -8.57
C LEU A 12 8.89 -3.76 -9.88
N SER A 13 8.16 -3.46 -10.96
CA SER A 13 8.53 -3.94 -12.29
C SER A 13 9.77 -3.19 -12.82
N GLU A 14 10.57 -3.81 -13.69
CA GLU A 14 11.67 -3.09 -14.34
C GLU A 14 11.19 -1.84 -15.12
N PRO A 15 10.05 -1.85 -15.85
CA PRO A 15 9.48 -0.64 -16.42
C PRO A 15 9.18 0.45 -15.39
N THR A 16 8.70 0.09 -14.19
CA THR A 16 8.47 1.05 -13.10
C THR A 16 9.77 1.68 -12.62
N LEU A 17 10.85 0.90 -12.48
CA LEU A 17 12.16 1.43 -12.11
C LEU A 17 12.72 2.38 -13.18
N ARG A 18 12.58 2.04 -14.47
CA ARG A 18 12.96 2.93 -15.59
C ARG A 18 12.14 4.23 -15.55
N TYR A 19 10.82 4.11 -15.39
CA TYR A 19 9.93 5.25 -15.26
C TYR A 19 10.30 6.15 -14.08
N TYR A 20 10.65 5.59 -12.92
CA TYR A 20 11.08 6.37 -11.76
C TYR A 20 12.38 7.14 -12.03
N GLU A 21 13.32 6.57 -12.78
CA GLU A 21 14.53 7.28 -13.20
C GLU A 21 14.18 8.39 -14.21
N ASP A 22 13.38 8.06 -15.23
CA ASP A 22 12.99 9.00 -16.31
C ASP A 22 12.32 10.26 -15.76
N ILE A 23 11.48 10.10 -14.73
CA ILE A 23 10.79 11.24 -14.10
C ILE A 23 11.63 11.90 -12.99
N GLY A 24 12.87 11.44 -12.76
CA GLY A 24 13.77 11.95 -11.73
C GLY A 24 13.35 11.64 -10.29
N LEU A 25 12.48 10.64 -10.08
CA LEU A 25 12.09 10.18 -8.75
C LEU A 25 13.18 9.32 -8.10
N ILE A 26 13.94 8.57 -8.89
CA ILE A 26 15.27 8.07 -8.46
C ILE A 26 16.36 8.85 -9.20
N GLY A 27 17.59 8.83 -8.69
CA GLY A 27 18.71 9.51 -9.33
C GLY A 27 19.05 8.90 -10.70
N PRO A 28 19.90 9.55 -11.51
CA PRO A 28 20.47 8.92 -12.69
C PRO A 28 21.23 7.67 -12.24
N ILE A 29 20.81 6.49 -12.72
CA ILE A 29 21.39 5.23 -12.25
C ILE A 29 22.70 4.97 -12.99
N GLY A 30 23.72 4.62 -12.23
CA GLY A 30 25.04 4.25 -12.74
C GLY A 30 24.96 3.16 -13.81
N ARG A 31 25.97 3.11 -14.69
CA ARG A 31 26.05 2.11 -15.76
C ARG A 31 27.33 1.30 -15.61
N ASP A 32 27.24 0.00 -15.85
CA ASP A 32 28.41 -0.86 -15.97
C ASP A 32 29.14 -0.65 -17.31
N ALA A 33 30.28 -1.33 -17.49
CA ALA A 33 31.07 -1.24 -18.71
C ALA A 33 30.33 -1.72 -19.98
N SER A 34 29.22 -2.46 -19.83
CA SER A 34 28.35 -2.91 -20.93
C SER A 34 27.16 -1.99 -21.16
N GLY A 35 27.04 -0.89 -20.41
CA GLY A 35 25.94 0.07 -20.51
C GLY A 35 24.67 -0.31 -19.75
N HIS A 36 24.68 -1.37 -18.94
CA HIS A 36 23.53 -1.77 -18.13
C HIS A 36 23.47 -1.01 -16.82
N ARG A 37 22.24 -0.74 -16.33
CA ARG A 37 22.01 -0.08 -15.05
C ARG A 37 22.60 -0.89 -13.90
N GLN A 38 23.37 -0.22 -13.06
CA GLN A 38 23.97 -0.77 -11.85
C GLN A 38 23.57 0.10 -10.65
N TYR A 39 22.75 -0.47 -9.78
CA TYR A 39 22.22 0.18 -8.59
C TYR A 39 23.16 -0.02 -7.40
N ASP A 40 23.46 1.04 -6.69
CA ASP A 40 24.25 1.02 -5.45
C ASP A 40 23.35 0.94 -4.20
N THR A 41 23.96 0.87 -3.00
CA THR A 41 23.19 0.76 -1.75
C THR A 41 22.25 1.94 -1.50
N ALA A 42 22.66 3.17 -1.83
CA ALA A 42 21.83 4.36 -1.63
C ALA A 42 20.61 4.35 -2.56
N ASP A 43 20.78 3.88 -3.80
CA ASP A 43 19.66 3.63 -4.71
C ASP A 43 18.67 2.62 -4.11
N LEU A 44 19.18 1.54 -3.52
CA LEU A 44 18.33 0.50 -2.94
C LEU A 44 17.54 0.98 -1.73
N ASP A 45 18.14 1.82 -0.88
CA ASP A 45 17.47 2.39 0.28
C ASP A 45 16.32 3.31 -0.16
N LEU A 46 16.57 4.19 -1.14
CA LEU A 46 15.53 5.06 -1.71
C LEU A 46 14.43 4.24 -2.39
N ILE A 47 14.80 3.25 -3.23
CA ILE A 47 13.84 2.39 -3.93
C ILE A 47 13.01 1.58 -2.95
N GLY A 48 13.61 1.11 -1.85
CA GLY A 48 12.91 0.41 -0.77
C GLY A 48 11.83 1.29 -0.13
N ALA A 49 12.19 2.52 0.24
CA ALA A 49 11.24 3.49 0.78
C ALA A 49 10.11 3.81 -0.21
N LEU A 50 10.44 4.10 -1.47
CA LEU A 50 9.47 4.40 -2.52
C LEU A 50 8.55 3.21 -2.83
N SER A 51 9.06 1.98 -2.76
CA SER A 51 8.24 0.78 -2.92
C SER A 51 7.18 0.67 -1.81
N CYS A 52 7.57 0.89 -0.56
CA CYS A 52 6.65 0.90 0.58
C CYS A 52 5.56 1.99 0.44
N LEU A 53 5.97 3.22 0.09
CA LEU A 53 5.03 4.32 -0.15
C LEU A 53 4.08 3.99 -1.30
N ARG A 54 4.58 3.43 -2.39
CA ARG A 54 3.75 3.04 -3.53
C ARG A 54 2.74 1.95 -3.16
N ALA A 55 3.17 0.92 -2.42
CA ALA A 55 2.33 -0.19 -1.99
C ALA A 55 1.18 0.26 -1.07
N THR A 56 1.38 1.34 -0.33
CA THR A 56 0.36 1.92 0.55
C THR A 56 -0.54 2.93 -0.15
N GLY A 57 -0.38 3.17 -1.46
CA GLY A 57 -1.24 4.08 -2.22
C GLY A 57 -0.81 5.55 -2.18
N VAL A 58 0.40 5.85 -1.72
CA VAL A 58 0.97 7.21 -1.76
C VAL A 58 1.16 7.65 -3.22
N SER A 59 0.86 8.92 -3.49
CA SER A 59 0.91 9.49 -4.83
C SER A 59 2.36 9.69 -5.31
N ILE A 60 2.56 9.80 -6.62
CA ILE A 60 3.89 10.18 -7.18
C ILE A 60 4.28 11.59 -6.72
N GLY A 61 3.32 12.50 -6.52
CA GLY A 61 3.57 13.83 -5.99
C GLY A 61 4.18 13.77 -4.59
N ASP A 62 3.53 13.06 -3.67
CA ASP A 62 4.02 12.90 -2.29
C ASP A 62 5.34 12.13 -2.22
N MET A 63 5.55 11.15 -3.10
CA MET A 63 6.85 10.48 -3.23
C MET A 63 7.98 11.43 -3.68
N ARG A 64 7.67 12.45 -4.51
CA ARG A 64 8.66 13.50 -4.85
C ARG A 64 8.94 14.38 -3.66
N THR A 65 7.92 14.78 -2.90
CA THR A 65 8.08 15.54 -1.65
C THR A 65 8.94 14.75 -0.67
N TYR A 66 8.63 13.45 -0.49
CA TYR A 66 9.42 12.55 0.34
C TYR A 66 10.90 12.56 -0.06
N LYS A 67 11.21 12.46 -1.36
CA LYS A 67 12.58 12.51 -1.87
C LYS A 67 13.23 13.88 -1.63
N ALA A 68 12.54 14.98 -1.94
CA ALA A 68 13.07 16.33 -1.80
C ALA A 68 13.47 16.61 -0.35
N ASN A 69 12.68 16.14 0.60
CA ASN A 69 12.94 16.28 2.03
C ASN A 69 14.21 15.54 2.49
N LEU A 70 14.71 14.56 1.75
CA LEU A 70 15.95 13.86 2.12
C LEU A 70 17.21 14.72 1.97
N ALA A 71 17.15 15.83 1.22
CA ALA A 71 18.29 16.70 0.97
C ALA A 71 18.64 17.59 2.19
N ASN A 72 17.63 18.16 2.85
CA ASN A 72 17.80 19.11 3.98
C ASN A 72 17.08 18.59 5.24
N ARG A 73 17.53 17.44 5.74
CA ARG A 73 16.83 16.62 6.76
C ARG A 73 16.41 17.35 8.03
N GLU A 74 17.11 18.42 8.45
CA GLU A 74 16.76 19.18 9.65
C GLU A 74 15.59 20.14 9.41
N GLU A 75 15.61 20.87 8.28
CA GLU A 75 14.58 21.86 7.93
C GLU A 75 13.27 21.21 7.49
N THR A 76 13.36 20.05 6.83
CA THR A 76 12.20 19.33 6.27
C THR A 76 11.68 18.20 7.18
N ALA A 77 12.29 17.99 8.36
CA ALA A 77 11.91 16.91 9.27
C ALA A 77 10.42 16.93 9.63
N ALA A 78 9.87 18.12 9.90
CA ALA A 78 8.45 18.28 10.25
C ALA A 78 7.54 17.91 9.08
N GLU A 79 7.82 18.43 7.88
CA GLU A 79 7.04 18.12 6.68
C GLU A 79 7.09 16.62 6.35
N GLN A 80 8.27 16.01 6.45
CA GLN A 80 8.45 14.58 6.21
C GLN A 80 7.68 13.72 7.21
N ARG A 81 7.75 14.05 8.50
CA ARG A 81 6.99 13.37 9.56
C ARG A 81 5.49 13.49 9.29
N ASP A 82 5.01 14.69 9.01
CA ASP A 82 3.58 14.93 8.83
C ASP A 82 3.05 14.25 7.56
N LEU A 83 3.85 14.20 6.48
CA LEU A 83 3.54 13.42 5.28
C LEU A 83 3.33 11.94 5.61
N LEU A 84 4.27 11.35 6.36
CA LEU A 84 4.21 9.93 6.73
C LEU A 84 3.01 9.64 7.66
N LEU A 85 2.77 10.50 8.67
CA LEU A 85 1.66 10.32 9.62
C LEU A 85 0.30 10.43 8.93
N ARG A 86 0.10 11.42 8.04
CA ARG A 86 -1.16 11.53 7.27
C ARG A 86 -1.47 10.27 6.46
N HIS A 87 -0.45 9.63 5.89
CA HIS A 87 -0.64 8.39 5.15
C HIS A 87 -0.87 7.19 6.09
N ALA A 88 -0.22 7.15 7.25
CA ALA A 88 -0.48 6.14 8.27
C ALA A 88 -1.94 6.20 8.75
N GLU A 89 -2.43 7.38 9.12
CA GLU A 89 -3.82 7.62 9.55
C GLU A 89 -4.83 7.18 8.48
N ARG A 90 -4.55 7.45 7.19
CA ARG A 90 -5.39 6.98 6.09
C ARG A 90 -5.44 5.44 6.03
N ILE A 91 -4.30 4.77 6.16
CA ILE A 91 -4.21 3.30 6.13
C ILE A 91 -4.94 2.71 7.33
N GLU A 92 -4.82 3.30 8.51
CA GLU A 92 -5.54 2.87 9.72
C GLU A 92 -7.05 2.96 9.52
N ALA A 93 -7.54 4.07 8.95
CA ALA A 93 -8.95 4.21 8.60
C ALA A 93 -9.41 3.18 7.55
N GLU A 94 -8.57 2.89 6.55
CA GLU A 94 -8.83 1.85 5.56
C GLU A 94 -8.91 0.46 6.20
N ILE A 95 -8.02 0.13 7.14
CA ILE A 95 -8.02 -1.14 7.88
C ILE A 95 -9.33 -1.31 8.66
N VAL A 96 -9.77 -0.28 9.38
CA VAL A 96 -11.06 -0.30 10.10
C VAL A 96 -12.21 -0.57 9.14
N ALA A 97 -12.25 0.13 8.00
CA ALA A 97 -13.27 -0.08 6.99
C ALA A 97 -13.22 -1.49 6.37
N GLN A 98 -12.03 -2.05 6.13
CA GLN A 98 -11.88 -3.41 5.62
C GLN A 98 -12.33 -4.46 6.64
N HIS A 99 -12.04 -4.28 7.92
CA HIS A 99 -12.54 -5.18 8.97
C HIS A 99 -14.08 -5.21 9.02
N ALA A 100 -14.74 -4.05 8.89
CA ALA A 100 -16.20 -3.99 8.81
C ALA A 100 -16.73 -4.76 7.59
N ARG A 101 -16.09 -4.60 6.41
CA ARG A 101 -16.46 -5.33 5.19
C ARG A 101 -16.26 -6.84 5.34
N ILE A 102 -15.16 -7.27 5.95
CA ILE A 102 -14.90 -8.69 6.26
C ILE A 102 -16.00 -9.24 7.18
N GLY A 103 -16.39 -8.48 8.21
CA GLY A 103 -17.49 -8.86 9.11
C GLY A 103 -18.80 -9.11 8.34
N TYR A 104 -19.18 -8.19 7.45
CA TYR A 104 -20.35 -8.36 6.59
C TYR A 104 -20.26 -9.59 5.69
N LEU A 105 -19.12 -9.80 5.01
CA LEU A 105 -18.92 -10.95 4.11
C LEU A 105 -19.01 -12.28 4.87
N ARG A 106 -18.45 -12.36 6.07
CA ARG A 106 -18.53 -13.56 6.92
C ARG A 106 -19.95 -13.82 7.40
N ALA A 107 -20.67 -12.79 7.85
CA ALA A 107 -22.08 -12.94 8.24
C ALA A 107 -22.94 -13.39 7.05
N LYS A 108 -22.70 -12.85 5.86
CA LYS A 108 -23.34 -13.30 4.62
C LYS A 108 -23.02 -14.76 4.30
N ALA A 109 -21.77 -15.18 4.44
CA ALA A 109 -21.40 -16.57 4.24
C ALA A 109 -22.12 -17.50 5.22
N ALA A 110 -22.25 -17.11 6.49
CA ALA A 110 -23.00 -17.88 7.49
C ALA A 110 -24.49 -18.04 7.16
N VAL A 111 -25.14 -17.04 6.55
CA VAL A 111 -26.52 -17.19 6.04
C VAL A 111 -26.59 -18.31 5.00
N TRP A 112 -25.65 -18.34 4.06
CA TRP A 112 -25.63 -19.37 3.01
C TRP A 112 -25.26 -20.74 3.54
N ASP A 113 -24.36 -20.80 4.52
CA ASP A 113 -23.99 -22.03 5.22
C ASP A 113 -25.21 -22.62 5.97
N ALA A 114 -25.96 -21.80 6.69
CA ALA A 114 -27.18 -22.24 7.37
C ALA A 114 -28.24 -22.77 6.39
N ARG A 115 -28.38 -22.14 5.21
CA ARG A 115 -29.29 -22.61 4.15
C ARG A 115 -28.88 -23.95 3.57
N ASP A 116 -27.59 -24.16 3.35
CA ASP A 116 -27.04 -25.43 2.85
C ASP A 116 -27.36 -26.58 3.82
N HIS A 117 -27.34 -26.29 5.13
CA HIS A 117 -27.68 -27.24 6.19
C HIS A 117 -29.17 -27.28 6.57
N ALA A 118 -30.02 -26.49 5.89
CA ALA A 118 -31.44 -26.30 6.23
C ALA A 118 -31.68 -25.93 7.72
N ASP A 119 -30.77 -25.17 8.32
CA ASP A 119 -30.87 -24.69 9.71
C ASP A 119 -31.49 -23.29 9.77
N GLY A 120 -32.80 -23.23 10.00
CA GLY A 120 -33.54 -21.98 10.09
C GLY A 120 -33.19 -21.11 11.30
N VAL A 121 -32.66 -21.69 12.38
CA VAL A 121 -32.25 -20.93 13.58
C VAL A 121 -30.92 -20.23 13.29
N ALA A 122 -29.94 -20.96 12.77
CA ALA A 122 -28.66 -20.40 12.36
C ALA A 122 -28.84 -19.35 11.25
N GLU A 123 -29.78 -19.56 10.32
CA GLU A 123 -30.07 -18.57 9.29
C GLU A 123 -30.60 -17.26 9.91
N ALA A 124 -31.52 -17.34 10.87
CA ALA A 124 -32.07 -16.17 11.55
C ALA A 124 -31.00 -15.38 12.33
N GLU A 125 -30.12 -16.08 13.05
CA GLU A 125 -28.98 -15.49 13.77
C GLU A 125 -28.00 -14.82 12.81
N ALA A 126 -27.64 -15.49 11.71
CA ALA A 126 -26.73 -14.94 10.71
C ALA A 126 -27.31 -13.69 10.05
N TRP A 127 -28.62 -13.65 9.78
CA TRP A 127 -29.28 -12.44 9.27
C TRP A 127 -29.25 -11.27 10.25
N GLN A 128 -29.29 -11.53 11.56
CA GLN A 128 -29.13 -10.49 12.57
C GLN A 128 -27.70 -9.91 12.52
N ALA A 129 -26.69 -10.78 12.46
CA ALA A 129 -25.29 -10.36 12.30
C ALA A 129 -25.05 -9.57 11.00
N VAL A 130 -25.73 -9.92 9.91
CA VAL A 130 -25.66 -9.16 8.64
C VAL A 130 -26.20 -7.73 8.81
N LYS A 131 -27.31 -7.55 9.53
CA LYS A 131 -27.89 -6.22 9.76
C LYS A 131 -26.96 -5.35 10.61
N GLU A 132 -26.38 -5.91 11.66
CA GLU A 132 -25.42 -5.21 12.52
C GLU A 132 -24.16 -4.82 11.73
N ALA A 133 -23.60 -5.74 10.95
CA ALA A 133 -22.46 -5.44 10.09
C ALA A 133 -22.78 -4.38 9.01
N ALA A 134 -24.01 -4.38 8.47
CA ALA A 134 -24.45 -3.40 7.48
C ALA A 134 -24.56 -1.97 8.05
N GLN A 135 -24.98 -1.83 9.32
CA GLN A 135 -25.01 -0.54 10.01
C GLN A 135 -23.60 0.08 10.12
N HIS A 136 -22.59 -0.74 10.43
CA HIS A 136 -21.19 -0.29 10.47
C HIS A 136 -20.63 0.12 9.09
N LEU A 137 -21.28 -0.30 8.00
CA LEU A 137 -20.91 0.07 6.63
C LEU A 137 -21.71 1.27 6.10
N GLY A 138 -22.63 1.83 6.89
CA GLY A 138 -23.49 2.94 6.46
C GLY A 138 -24.55 2.54 5.43
N PHE A 139 -24.88 1.26 5.33
CA PHE A 139 -26.04 0.82 4.57
C PHE A 139 -27.30 1.05 5.42
N HIS A 140 -28.24 1.84 4.91
CA HIS A 140 -29.55 2.08 5.49
C HIS A 140 -30.61 1.21 4.82
#